data_AF-A0A419YAA0-F1
#
_entry.id   AF-A0A419YAA0-F1
#
_cell.length_a   1.000
_cell.length_b   1.000
_cell.length_c   1.000
_cell.angle_alpha   90.00
_cell.angle_beta   90.00
_cell.angle_gamma   90.00
#
_symmetry.space_group_name_H-M   'P 1'
#
loop_
_entity.id
_entity.type
_entity.pdbx_description
1 polymer ?
#
loop_
_entity_poly.entity_id
_entity_poly.type
_entity_poly.pdbx_seq_one_letter_code
_entity_poly.pdbx_strand_id
1 'polypeptide(L)'
;MRIPPIVRKILVSLAGGGIAYLLTNATEQPQSITLILSSFVGGTLLMVQFLVDFERRLLSVEGALVSGLAGVSEASRQMRQLRSSRLDAATVTRLLNRTAEVGHDGPTVMYAFLEQEIRRLTELVRDLSGGETAYDGEDRDWLLSLTAVAVGSIDATSAAADSEFWDSELGLRYLALQGEAVSRGVTVRRVFILDSEDPAALREVEHVCRQQAAAGIVVRVMRSSGLAASSRVDPMFDFILFDQTLSYEVSSARALDQGGRLAIANTRLVVRPERVERRIRRFEELWSAAGPPAP
;
A
#
# COMPACT_ATOMS: atom_id res chain seq x y z
N MET A 1 -6.80 52.69 14.42
CA MET A 1 -6.37 52.68 13.00
C MET A 1 -4.90 52.26 12.93
N ARG A 2 -4.55 51.18 12.22
CA ARG A 2 -3.15 50.79 11.98
C ARG A 2 -2.64 51.56 10.77
N ILE A 3 -1.63 52.40 10.96
CA ILE A 3 -1.01 53.17 9.87
C ILE A 3 -0.28 52.18 8.94
N PRO A 4 -0.51 52.22 7.61
CA PRO A 4 0.21 51.37 6.68
C PRO A 4 1.73 51.56 6.81
N PRO A 5 2.54 50.50 6.74
CA PRO A 5 3.98 50.57 7.01
C PRO A 5 4.73 51.51 6.05
N ILE A 6 4.21 51.73 4.85
CA ILE A 6 4.72 52.69 3.87
C ILE A 6 4.50 54.13 4.35
N VAL A 7 3.31 54.43 4.87
CA VAL A 7 2.95 55.76 5.39
C VAL A 7 3.82 56.10 6.61
N ARG A 8 4.11 55.11 7.47
CA ARG A 8 5.03 55.29 8.61
C ARG A 8 6.45 55.64 8.16
N LYS A 9 6.95 55.02 7.09
CA LYS A 9 8.31 55.26 6.56
C LYS A 9 8.44 56.65 5.95
N ILE A 10 7.44 57.05 5.16
CA ILE A 10 7.34 58.40 4.61
C ILE A 10 7.34 59.43 5.75
N LEU A 11 6.53 59.20 6.80
CA LEU A 11 6.49 60.08 7.98
C LEU A 11 7.83 60.17 8.71
N VAL A 12 8.56 59.06 8.88
CA VAL A 12 9.87 59.06 9.56
C VAL A 12 10.93 59.79 8.74
N SER A 13 10.97 59.58 7.41
CA SER A 13 11.92 60.30 6.54
C SER A 13 11.57 61.79 6.43
N LEU A 14 10.28 62.13 6.39
CA LEU A 14 9.83 63.53 6.39
C LEU A 14 10.15 64.22 7.73
N ALA A 15 9.97 63.52 8.86
CA ALA A 15 10.34 64.02 10.17
C ALA A 15 11.86 64.21 10.30
N GLY A 16 12.67 63.26 9.82
CA GLY A 16 14.13 63.37 9.82
C GLY A 16 14.63 64.56 8.98
N GLY A 17 14.10 64.72 7.76
CA GLY A 17 14.40 65.89 6.92
C GLY A 17 13.92 67.21 7.53
N GLY A 18 12.75 67.22 8.17
CA GLY A 18 12.20 68.38 8.87
C GLY A 18 13.02 68.80 10.10
N ILE A 19 13.50 67.84 10.89
CA ILE A 19 14.40 68.10 12.03
C ILE A 19 15.73 68.68 11.54
N ALA A 20 16.30 68.11 10.47
CA ALA A 20 17.52 68.64 9.86
C ALA A 20 17.33 70.08 9.35
N TYR A 21 16.20 70.38 8.70
CA TYR A 21 15.85 71.73 8.26
C TYR A 21 15.76 72.71 9.44
N LEU A 22 15.07 72.35 10.52
CA LEU A 22 14.92 73.20 11.71
C LEU A 22 16.26 73.48 12.40
N LEU A 23 17.11 72.46 12.55
CA LEU A 23 18.45 72.60 13.15
C LEU A 23 19.38 73.48 12.31
N THR A 24 19.31 73.35 10.98
CA THR A 24 20.17 74.10 10.06
C THR A 24 19.69 75.55 9.91
N ASN A 25 18.37 75.80 10.01
CA ASN A 25 17.81 77.15 10.04
C ASN A 25 18.11 77.89 11.36
N ALA A 26 18.15 77.16 12.49
CA ALA A 26 18.52 77.73 13.79
C ALA A 26 20.00 78.15 13.90
N THR A 27 20.85 77.70 12.97
CA THR A 27 22.28 78.04 12.90
C THR A 27 22.59 79.16 11.90
N GLU A 28 21.56 79.89 11.42
CA GLU A 28 21.66 81.03 10.48
C GLU A 28 22.42 80.71 9.17
N GLN A 29 22.38 79.46 8.74
CA GLN A 29 23.01 79.03 7.49
C GLN A 29 22.29 79.61 6.25
N PRO A 30 23.02 79.85 5.14
CA PRO A 30 22.42 80.23 3.87
C PRO A 30 21.32 79.25 3.43
N GLN A 31 20.20 79.79 2.96
CA GLN A 31 18.99 79.03 2.62
C GLN A 31 19.22 77.89 1.61
N SER A 32 20.19 78.07 0.71
CA SER A 32 20.65 77.07 -0.26
C SER A 32 21.27 75.83 0.42
N ILE A 33 22.09 76.03 1.45
CA ILE A 33 22.76 74.93 2.18
C ILE A 33 21.74 74.15 3.00
N THR A 34 20.79 74.84 3.63
CA THR A 34 19.72 74.23 4.43
C THR A 34 18.82 73.28 3.63
N LEU A 35 18.46 73.66 2.40
CA LEU A 35 17.65 72.82 1.50
C LEU A 35 18.42 71.59 1.01
N ILE A 36 19.70 71.75 0.67
CA ILE A 36 20.55 70.65 0.22
C ILE A 36 20.74 69.63 1.35
N LEU A 37 21.04 70.10 2.56
CA LEU A 37 21.30 69.22 3.71
C LEU A 37 20.04 68.45 4.15
N SER A 38 18.88 69.11 4.18
CA SER A 38 17.63 68.43 4.58
C SER A 38 17.18 67.39 3.54
N SER A 39 17.31 67.71 2.25
CA SER A 39 17.01 66.78 1.15
C SER A 39 17.96 65.58 1.19
N PHE A 40 19.25 65.81 1.42
CA PHE A 40 20.27 64.77 1.54
C PHE A 40 20.01 63.83 2.73
N VAL A 41 19.72 64.38 3.90
CA VAL A 41 19.41 63.60 5.11
C VAL A 41 18.12 62.79 4.94
N GLY A 42 17.06 63.41 4.41
CA GLY A 42 15.79 62.73 4.13
C GLY A 42 15.93 61.60 3.10
N GLY A 43 16.69 61.84 2.03
CA GLY A 43 16.98 60.84 0.98
C GLY A 43 17.81 59.66 1.51
N THR A 44 18.85 59.94 2.31
CA THR A 44 19.69 58.90 2.91
C THR A 44 18.90 58.03 3.89
N LEU A 45 18.06 58.63 4.73
CA LEU A 45 17.15 57.90 5.63
C LEU A 45 16.20 56.98 4.85
N LEU A 46 15.63 57.47 3.76
CA LEU A 46 14.74 56.69 2.91
C LEU A 46 15.48 55.52 2.23
N MET A 47 16.71 55.75 1.75
CA MET A 47 17.55 54.71 1.16
C MET A 47 17.91 53.62 2.17
N VAL A 48 18.31 53.99 3.39
CA VAL A 48 18.62 53.02 4.45
C VAL A 48 17.38 52.20 4.83
N GLN A 49 16.21 52.85 4.95
CA GLN A 49 14.96 52.14 5.20
C GLN A 49 14.62 51.16 4.08
N PHE A 50 14.80 51.57 2.82
CA PHE A 50 14.59 50.72 1.66
C PHE A 50 15.53 49.51 1.66
N LEU A 51 16.82 49.71 1.94
CA LEU A 51 17.80 48.62 2.00
C LEU A 51 17.46 47.59 3.07
N VAL A 52 17.07 48.04 4.27
CA VAL A 52 16.66 47.14 5.36
C VAL A 52 15.38 46.37 5.01
N ASP A 53 14.42 47.01 4.34
CA ASP A 53 13.21 46.32 3.88
C ASP A 53 13.51 45.29 2.79
N PHE A 54 14.41 45.63 1.88
CA PHE A 54 14.82 44.77 0.79
C PHE A 54 15.50 43.51 1.33
N GLU A 55 16.44 43.67 2.27
CA GLU A 55 17.12 42.56 2.94
C GLU A 55 16.12 41.64 3.67
N ARG A 56 15.17 42.21 4.43
CA ARG A 56 14.12 41.42 5.11
C ARG A 56 13.24 40.64 4.13
N ARG A 57 12.90 41.23 2.98
CA ARG A 57 12.12 40.55 1.94
C ARG A 57 12.95 39.45 1.28
N LEU A 58 14.24 39.69 1.04
CA LEU A 58 15.13 38.72 0.43
C LEU A 58 15.25 37.47 1.32
N LEU A 59 15.48 37.66 2.62
CA LEU A 59 15.53 36.57 3.60
C LEU A 59 14.22 35.78 3.69
N SER A 60 13.08 36.47 3.60
CA SER A 60 11.76 35.81 3.59
C SER A 60 11.53 35.00 2.32
N VAL A 61 12.00 35.47 1.16
CA VAL A 61 11.86 34.77 -0.13
C VAL A 61 12.79 33.56 -0.16
N GLU A 62 14.03 33.72 0.30
CA GLU A 62 15.02 32.65 0.38
C GLU A 62 14.53 31.51 1.29
N GLY A 63 13.99 31.84 2.47
CA GLY A 63 13.41 30.83 3.37
C GLY A 63 12.22 30.08 2.78
N ALA A 64 11.34 30.78 2.06
CA ALA A 64 10.21 30.16 1.34
C ALA A 64 10.69 29.27 0.18
N LEU A 65 11.72 29.70 -0.56
CA LEU A 65 12.31 28.96 -1.66
C LEU A 65 13.01 27.68 -1.17
N VAL A 66 13.80 27.77 -0.10
CA VAL A 66 14.48 26.62 0.51
C VAL A 66 13.46 25.59 1.02
N SER A 67 12.40 26.06 1.69
CA SER A 67 11.33 25.19 2.19
C SER A 67 10.56 24.52 1.04
N GLY A 68 10.24 25.27 -0.02
CA GLY A 68 9.59 24.74 -1.21
C GLY A 68 10.45 23.72 -1.96
N LEU A 69 11.74 24.00 -2.14
CA LEU A 69 12.70 23.09 -2.77
C LEU A 69 12.93 21.83 -1.94
N ALA A 70 12.95 21.92 -0.61
CA ALA A 70 13.04 20.76 0.27
C ALA A 70 11.83 19.82 0.10
N GLY A 71 10.61 20.38 0.07
CA GLY A 71 9.39 19.60 -0.17
C GLY A 71 9.36 18.95 -1.56
N VAL A 72 9.76 19.68 -2.60
CA VAL A 72 9.87 19.15 -3.98
C VAL A 72 10.94 18.07 -4.08
N SER A 73 12.08 18.24 -3.40
CA SER A 73 13.16 17.25 -3.32
C SER A 73 12.68 15.95 -2.68
N GLU A 74 11.91 16.04 -1.58
CA GLU A 74 11.38 14.88 -0.87
C GLU A 74 10.37 14.10 -1.72
N ALA A 75 9.38 14.79 -2.29
CA ALA A 75 8.41 14.19 -3.19
C ALA A 75 9.09 13.54 -4.42
N SER A 76 10.13 14.19 -4.95
CA SER A 76 10.94 13.64 -6.05
C SER A 76 11.74 12.40 -5.62
N ARG A 77 12.24 12.35 -4.38
CA ARG A 77 12.95 11.19 -3.83
C ARG A 77 12.01 10.00 -3.68
N GLN A 78 10.83 10.21 -3.12
CA GLN A 78 9.80 9.18 -2.97
C GLN A 78 9.33 8.66 -4.34
N MET A 79 9.14 9.55 -5.33
CA MET A 79 8.78 9.16 -6.69
C MET A 79 9.89 8.37 -7.39
N ARG A 80 11.16 8.71 -7.18
CA ARG A 80 12.30 7.92 -7.70
C ARG A 80 12.35 6.53 -7.09
N GLN A 81 12.15 6.41 -5.78
CA GLN A 81 12.08 5.12 -5.10
C GLN A 81 10.89 4.27 -5.59
N LEU A 82 9.73 4.88 -5.79
CA LEU A 82 8.56 4.21 -6.39
C LEU A 82 8.84 3.73 -7.82
N ARG A 83 9.47 4.56 -8.66
CA ARG A 83 9.86 4.17 -10.04
C ARG A 83 10.89 3.04 -10.08
N SER A 84 11.71 2.89 -9.04
CA SER A 84 12.64 1.76 -8.90
C SER A 84 11.98 0.49 -8.36
N SER A 85 10.75 0.58 -7.84
CA SER A 85 9.96 -0.58 -7.44
C SER A 85 9.27 -1.23 -8.64
N ARG A 86 8.86 -2.50 -8.51
CA ARG A 86 8.02 -3.17 -9.53
C ARG A 86 6.56 -2.73 -9.49
N LEU A 87 6.18 -1.83 -8.57
CA LEU A 87 4.82 -1.29 -8.47
C LEU A 87 4.62 -0.20 -9.53
N ASP A 88 3.44 -0.16 -10.12
CA ASP A 88 3.08 0.89 -11.07
C ASP A 88 2.98 2.25 -10.35
N ALA A 89 3.95 3.13 -10.65
CA ALA A 89 4.02 4.48 -10.09
C ALA A 89 2.75 5.31 -10.40
N ALA A 90 2.07 5.06 -11.52
CA ALA A 90 0.83 5.76 -11.85
C ALA A 90 -0.31 5.37 -10.90
N THR A 91 -0.39 4.10 -10.50
CA THR A 91 -1.38 3.62 -9.52
C THR A 91 -1.16 4.22 -8.14
N VAL A 92 0.09 4.28 -7.66
CA VAL A 92 0.41 4.93 -6.37
C VAL A 92 0.12 6.44 -6.41
N THR A 93 0.44 7.11 -7.52
CA THR A 93 0.13 8.54 -7.70
C THR A 93 -1.38 8.80 -7.71
N ARG A 94 -2.17 7.94 -8.35
CA ARG A 94 -3.63 8.03 -8.32
C ARG A 94 -4.20 7.88 -6.92
N LEU A 95 -3.65 6.97 -6.11
CA LEU A 95 -4.04 6.82 -4.71
C LEU A 95 -3.77 8.12 -3.93
N LEU A 96 -2.55 8.67 -4.04
CA LEU A 96 -2.17 9.92 -3.36
C LEU A 96 -3.09 11.09 -3.74
N ASN A 97 -3.34 11.27 -5.04
CA ASN A 97 -4.22 12.33 -5.53
C ASN A 97 -5.65 12.15 -4.99
N ARG A 98 -6.20 10.93 -5.05
CA ARG A 98 -7.55 10.65 -4.53
C ARG A 98 -7.66 10.86 -3.02
N THR A 99 -6.63 10.51 -2.25
CA THR A 99 -6.62 10.78 -0.80
C THR A 99 -6.57 12.28 -0.49
N ALA A 100 -5.86 13.07 -1.31
CA ALA A 100 -5.80 14.52 -1.16
C ALA A 100 -7.10 15.23 -1.60
N GLU A 101 -7.85 14.62 -2.53
CA GLU A 101 -9.16 15.10 -3.02
C GLU A 101 -10.30 14.82 -2.04
N VAL A 102 -10.10 13.97 -1.02
CA VAL A 102 -11.07 13.82 0.08
C VAL A 102 -11.07 15.13 0.88
N GLY A 103 -11.87 16.09 0.41
CA GLY A 103 -12.03 17.42 1.01
C GLY A 103 -12.42 17.31 2.48
N HIS A 104 -12.28 18.37 3.26
CA HIS A 104 -12.31 18.33 4.74
C HIS A 104 -13.72 18.22 5.35
N ASP A 105 -14.77 18.15 4.52
CA ASP A 105 -16.18 18.25 4.93
C ASP A 105 -16.90 16.89 5.07
N GLY A 106 -16.15 15.80 5.13
CA GLY A 106 -16.70 14.44 5.28
C GLY A 106 -17.05 14.06 6.72
N PRO A 107 -17.82 12.98 6.93
CA PRO A 107 -18.05 12.43 8.27
C PRO A 107 -16.75 11.94 8.93
N THR A 108 -16.54 12.19 10.22
CA THR A 108 -15.31 11.79 10.95
C THR A 108 -15.00 10.29 10.84
N VAL A 109 -16.04 9.44 10.87
CA VAL A 109 -15.88 7.98 10.75
C VAL A 109 -15.26 7.57 9.40
N MET A 110 -15.53 8.32 8.34
CA MET A 110 -14.98 8.05 7.00
C MET A 110 -13.46 8.26 6.98
N TYR A 111 -12.97 9.34 7.60
CA TYR A 111 -11.52 9.57 7.69
C TYR A 111 -10.83 8.57 8.59
N ALA A 112 -11.44 8.22 9.73
CA ALA A 112 -10.90 7.19 10.62
C ALA A 112 -10.77 5.85 9.90
N PHE A 113 -11.77 5.48 9.09
CA PHE A 113 -11.72 4.27 8.26
C PHE A 113 -10.64 4.36 7.17
N LEU A 114 -10.55 5.48 6.44
CA LEU A 114 -9.52 5.68 5.41
C LEU A 114 -8.10 5.62 6.00
N GLU A 115 -7.87 6.24 7.15
CA GLU A 115 -6.59 6.19 7.84
C GLU A 115 -6.23 4.76 8.27
N GLN A 116 -7.22 4.01 8.77
CA GLN A 116 -7.05 2.60 9.13
C GLN A 116 -6.68 1.74 7.91
N GLU A 117 -7.32 1.96 6.76
CA GLU A 117 -7.01 1.23 5.53
C GLU A 117 -5.63 1.58 4.97
N ILE A 118 -5.23 2.85 4.99
CA ILE A 118 -3.87 3.27 4.60
C ILE A 118 -2.83 2.61 5.51
N ARG A 119 -3.10 2.55 6.81
CA ARG A 119 -2.23 1.88 7.78
C ARG A 119 -2.11 0.39 7.48
N ARG A 120 -3.25 -0.29 7.26
CA ARG A 120 -3.31 -1.72 6.90
C ARG A 120 -2.50 -2.02 5.64
N LEU A 121 -2.64 -1.21 4.58
CA LEU A 121 -1.86 -1.37 3.35
C LEU A 121 -0.36 -1.14 3.57
N THR A 122 0.00 -0.15 4.40
CA THR A 122 1.41 0.12 4.71
C THR A 122 2.04 -1.03 5.48
N GLU A 123 1.32 -1.61 6.44
CA GLU A 123 1.76 -2.79 7.20
C GLU A 123 1.88 -4.01 6.28
N LEU A 124 0.91 -4.24 5.40
CA LEU A 124 0.97 -5.31 4.41
C LEU A 124 2.23 -5.21 3.52
N VAL A 125 2.53 -4.03 2.97
CA VAL A 125 3.72 -3.80 2.13
C VAL A 125 5.01 -4.05 2.93
N ARG A 126 5.05 -3.60 4.18
CA ARG A 126 6.20 -3.81 5.06
C ARG A 126 6.41 -5.30 5.35
N ASP A 127 5.36 -6.01 5.70
CA ASP A 127 5.43 -7.40 6.12
C ASP A 127 5.75 -8.33 4.93
N LEU A 128 5.18 -8.06 3.75
CA LEU A 128 5.58 -8.72 2.49
C LEU A 128 7.05 -8.46 2.15
N SER A 129 7.55 -7.25 2.40
CA SER A 129 8.99 -6.96 2.26
C SER A 129 9.84 -7.73 3.29
N GLY A 130 9.29 -8.03 4.47
CA GLY A 130 9.87 -8.90 5.50
C GLY A 130 9.75 -10.42 5.20
N GLY A 131 9.07 -10.76 4.10
CA GLY A 131 8.98 -12.11 3.56
C GLY A 131 7.75 -12.91 3.95
N GLU A 132 6.94 -12.43 4.90
CA GLU A 132 5.68 -13.08 5.28
C GLU A 132 4.72 -12.10 5.95
N THR A 133 3.42 -12.32 5.78
CA THR A 133 2.36 -11.63 6.54
C THR A 133 1.30 -12.65 6.98
N ALA A 134 0.60 -12.34 8.06
CA ALA A 134 -0.46 -13.17 8.61
C ALA A 134 -1.70 -12.33 8.84
N TYR A 135 -2.86 -12.91 8.56
CA TYR A 135 -4.17 -12.37 8.80
C TYR A 135 -4.96 -13.34 9.67
N ASP A 136 -5.61 -12.83 10.71
CA ASP A 136 -6.44 -13.64 11.58
C ASP A 136 -7.80 -13.88 10.90
N GLY A 137 -8.08 -15.16 10.61
CA GLY A 137 -9.21 -15.58 9.78
C GLY A 137 -8.85 -15.80 8.31
N GLU A 138 -9.87 -15.75 7.45
CA GLU A 138 -9.76 -15.93 5.99
C GLU A 138 -9.65 -14.56 5.30
N ASP A 139 -8.58 -14.33 4.53
CA ASP A 139 -8.50 -13.15 3.65
C ASP A 139 -8.95 -13.52 2.22
N ARG A 140 -10.23 -13.27 1.97
CA ARG A 140 -10.90 -13.55 0.69
C ARG A 140 -10.34 -12.72 -0.46
N ASP A 141 -9.93 -11.50 -0.17
CA ASP A 141 -9.45 -10.57 -1.18
C ASP A 141 -8.06 -10.95 -1.66
N TRP A 142 -7.20 -11.47 -0.78
CA TRP A 142 -5.89 -12.01 -1.17
C TRP A 142 -6.03 -13.19 -2.12
N LEU A 143 -6.88 -14.17 -1.80
CA LEU A 143 -7.11 -15.35 -2.64
C LEU A 143 -7.54 -14.95 -4.06
N LEU A 144 -8.57 -14.10 -4.17
CA LEU A 144 -9.10 -13.67 -5.46
C LEU A 144 -8.10 -12.80 -6.23
N SER A 145 -7.46 -11.83 -5.56
CA SER A 145 -6.52 -10.91 -6.20
C SER A 145 -5.28 -11.64 -6.73
N LEU A 146 -4.72 -12.57 -5.96
CA LEU A 146 -3.57 -13.37 -6.38
C LEU A 146 -3.90 -14.25 -7.60
N THR A 147 -5.09 -14.85 -7.60
CA THR A 147 -5.58 -15.66 -8.73
C THR A 147 -5.75 -14.83 -10.00
N ALA A 148 -6.23 -13.59 -9.86
CA ALA A 148 -6.40 -12.69 -10.99
C ALA A 148 -5.08 -12.23 -11.61
N VAL A 149 -4.01 -12.08 -10.82
CA VAL A 149 -2.71 -11.54 -11.28
C VAL A 149 -1.66 -12.60 -11.60
N ALA A 150 -1.88 -13.88 -11.25
CA ALA A 150 -0.95 -14.96 -11.56
C ALA A 150 -0.73 -15.12 -13.08
N VAL A 151 0.51 -15.43 -13.47
CA VAL A 151 0.95 -15.40 -14.87
C VAL A 151 1.52 -16.75 -15.36
N GLY A 152 2.15 -17.51 -14.49
CA GLY A 152 2.83 -18.77 -14.82
C GLY A 152 2.07 -20.00 -14.34
N SER A 153 1.85 -20.11 -13.03
CA SER A 153 1.24 -21.30 -12.44
C SER A 153 0.45 -21.03 -11.16
N ILE A 154 -0.56 -21.86 -10.92
CA ILE A 154 -1.31 -21.92 -9.67
C ILE A 154 -1.37 -23.38 -9.23
N ASP A 155 -0.66 -23.72 -8.16
CA ASP A 155 -0.59 -25.08 -7.63
C ASP A 155 -1.25 -25.12 -6.25
N ALA A 156 -2.43 -25.73 -6.15
CA ALA A 156 -3.27 -25.70 -4.97
C ALA A 156 -3.44 -27.09 -4.32
N THR A 157 -3.37 -27.16 -3.00
CA THR A 157 -3.86 -28.30 -2.24
C THR A 157 -5.21 -27.94 -1.62
N SER A 158 -6.06 -28.94 -1.36
CA SER A 158 -7.33 -28.72 -0.64
C SER A 158 -7.70 -29.93 0.19
N ALA A 159 -8.13 -29.69 1.42
CA ALA A 159 -8.71 -30.73 2.23
C ALA A 159 -10.14 -31.00 1.73
N ALA A 160 -10.52 -32.27 1.63
CA ALA A 160 -11.83 -32.66 1.11
C ALA A 160 -13.04 -32.19 1.94
N ALA A 161 -12.80 -31.70 3.16
CA ALA A 161 -13.84 -31.17 4.04
C ALA A 161 -14.39 -29.80 3.60
N ASP A 162 -13.81 -29.18 2.56
CA ASP A 162 -14.18 -27.83 2.10
C ASP A 162 -15.27 -27.84 1.01
N SER A 163 -16.18 -28.80 1.02
CA SER A 163 -17.26 -28.84 0.02
C SER A 163 -18.23 -27.65 0.13
N GLU A 164 -18.56 -27.24 1.35
CA GLU A 164 -19.36 -26.03 1.62
C GLU A 164 -18.71 -24.76 1.02
N PHE A 165 -17.38 -24.75 0.85
CA PHE A 165 -16.68 -23.63 0.21
C PHE A 165 -16.95 -23.57 -1.30
N TRP A 166 -16.96 -24.71 -2.00
CA TRP A 166 -17.14 -24.74 -3.46
C TRP A 166 -18.53 -24.31 -3.92
N ASP A 167 -19.53 -24.53 -3.08
CA ASP A 167 -20.90 -24.05 -3.31
C ASP A 167 -21.12 -22.60 -2.84
N SER A 168 -20.13 -22.00 -2.15
CA SER A 168 -20.21 -20.62 -1.69
C SER A 168 -19.95 -19.61 -2.82
N GLU A 169 -20.41 -18.37 -2.64
CA GLU A 169 -20.12 -17.27 -3.57
C GLU A 169 -18.61 -17.09 -3.79
N LEU A 170 -17.80 -17.26 -2.73
CA LEU A 170 -16.36 -17.14 -2.80
C LEU A 170 -15.74 -18.27 -3.65
N GLY A 171 -16.17 -19.51 -3.45
CA GLY A 171 -15.71 -20.67 -4.22
C GLY A 171 -16.04 -20.54 -5.70
N LEU A 172 -17.26 -20.08 -6.02
CA LEU A 172 -17.68 -19.83 -7.40
C LEU A 172 -16.84 -18.73 -8.07
N ARG A 173 -16.60 -17.60 -7.38
CA ARG A 173 -15.76 -16.51 -7.89
C ARG A 173 -14.30 -16.95 -8.06
N TYR A 174 -13.79 -17.73 -7.12
CA TYR A 174 -12.43 -18.26 -7.21
C TYR A 174 -12.29 -19.22 -8.41
N LEU A 175 -13.23 -20.15 -8.58
CA LEU A 175 -13.25 -21.06 -9.73
C LEU A 175 -13.32 -20.30 -11.07
N ALA A 176 -14.15 -19.26 -11.15
CA ALA A 176 -14.22 -18.41 -12.34
C ALA A 176 -12.87 -17.75 -12.66
N LEU A 177 -12.20 -17.16 -11.66
CA LEU A 177 -10.88 -16.55 -11.84
C LEU A 177 -9.80 -17.59 -12.20
N GLN A 178 -9.89 -18.82 -11.70
CA GLN A 178 -8.99 -19.90 -12.12
C GLN A 178 -9.23 -20.28 -13.59
N GLY A 179 -10.48 -20.37 -14.03
CA GLY A 179 -10.81 -20.57 -15.45
C GLY A 179 -10.32 -19.43 -16.35
N GLU A 180 -10.42 -18.18 -15.87
CA GLU A 180 -9.81 -17.04 -16.55
C GLU A 180 -8.27 -17.13 -16.58
N ALA A 181 -7.64 -17.60 -15.51
CA ALA A 181 -6.20 -17.83 -15.50
C ALA A 181 -5.79 -18.88 -16.54
N VAL A 182 -6.53 -19.99 -16.62
CA VAL A 182 -6.32 -21.01 -17.66
C VAL A 182 -6.47 -20.42 -19.06
N SER A 183 -7.47 -19.57 -19.31
CA SER A 183 -7.64 -18.92 -20.61
C SER A 183 -6.51 -17.95 -20.98
N ARG A 184 -5.83 -17.37 -19.98
CA ARG A 184 -4.59 -16.59 -20.14
C ARG A 184 -3.34 -17.46 -20.37
N GLY A 185 -3.45 -18.79 -20.27
CA GLY A 185 -2.34 -19.74 -20.42
C GLY A 185 -1.63 -20.09 -19.11
N VAL A 186 -2.19 -19.72 -17.96
CA VAL A 186 -1.67 -20.11 -16.64
C VAL A 186 -1.92 -21.60 -16.41
N THR A 187 -0.92 -22.34 -15.94
CA THR A 187 -1.10 -23.75 -15.58
C THR A 187 -1.72 -23.85 -14.18
N VAL A 188 -2.94 -24.37 -14.07
CA VAL A 188 -3.62 -24.56 -12.78
C VAL A 188 -3.69 -26.04 -12.43
N ARG A 189 -3.10 -26.44 -11.31
CA ARG A 189 -3.09 -27.80 -10.77
C ARG A 189 -3.71 -27.84 -9.38
N ARG A 190 -4.55 -28.84 -9.10
CA ARG A 190 -5.11 -29.06 -7.76
C ARG A 190 -4.97 -30.49 -7.27
N VAL A 191 -4.55 -30.65 -6.01
CA VAL A 191 -4.58 -31.94 -5.30
C VAL A 191 -5.63 -31.90 -4.19
N PHE A 192 -6.64 -32.75 -4.28
CA PHE A 192 -7.57 -33.01 -3.18
C PHE A 192 -7.03 -34.10 -2.26
N ILE A 193 -7.01 -33.82 -0.96
CA ILE A 193 -6.55 -34.74 0.10
C ILE A 193 -7.76 -35.19 0.92
N LEU A 194 -8.08 -36.47 0.83
CA LEU A 194 -9.20 -37.10 1.53
C LEU A 194 -8.71 -37.69 2.87
N ASP A 195 -9.25 -37.20 3.98
CA ASP A 195 -8.99 -37.75 5.33
C ASP A 195 -9.95 -38.92 5.68
N SER A 196 -11.10 -39.02 5.02
CA SER A 196 -12.16 -39.98 5.33
C SER A 196 -12.35 -41.01 4.21
N GLU A 197 -12.67 -42.26 4.62
CA GLU A 197 -13.15 -43.33 3.73
C GLU A 197 -14.66 -43.22 3.45
N ASP A 198 -15.32 -42.14 3.89
CA ASP A 198 -16.76 -41.92 3.70
C ASP A 198 -17.13 -41.82 2.20
N PRO A 199 -17.97 -42.74 1.69
CA PRO A 199 -18.45 -42.69 0.31
C PRO A 199 -19.20 -41.40 -0.07
N ALA A 200 -19.79 -40.69 0.89
CA ALA A 200 -20.47 -39.42 0.63
C ALA A 200 -19.46 -38.30 0.30
N ALA A 201 -18.41 -38.15 1.13
CA ALA A 201 -17.32 -37.21 0.89
C ALA A 201 -16.61 -37.47 -0.44
N LEU A 202 -16.48 -38.74 -0.83
CA LEU A 202 -15.89 -39.11 -2.13
C LEU A 202 -16.73 -38.59 -3.32
N ARG A 203 -18.06 -38.78 -3.30
CA ARG A 203 -18.95 -38.30 -4.37
C ARG A 203 -18.98 -36.78 -4.50
N GLU A 204 -18.86 -36.10 -3.37
CA GLU A 204 -18.83 -34.64 -3.30
C GLU A 204 -17.54 -34.09 -3.92
N VAL A 205 -16.40 -34.69 -3.56
CA VAL A 205 -15.10 -34.36 -4.18
C VAL A 205 -15.10 -34.67 -5.67
N GLU A 206 -15.70 -35.78 -6.10
CA GLU A 206 -15.86 -36.09 -7.53
C GLU A 206 -16.67 -35.02 -8.27
N HIS A 207 -17.73 -34.49 -7.65
CA HIS A 207 -18.50 -33.39 -8.22
C HIS A 207 -17.64 -32.14 -8.43
N VAL A 208 -16.92 -31.72 -7.39
CA VAL A 208 -16.00 -30.57 -7.45
C VAL A 208 -14.88 -30.82 -8.48
N CYS A 209 -14.31 -32.02 -8.53
CA CYS A 209 -13.28 -32.39 -9.50
C CYS A 209 -13.78 -32.20 -10.93
N ARG A 210 -15.01 -32.62 -11.25
CA ARG A 210 -15.59 -32.43 -12.58
C ARG A 210 -15.80 -30.95 -12.91
N GLN A 211 -16.29 -30.16 -11.97
CA GLN A 211 -16.45 -28.72 -12.15
C GLN A 211 -15.10 -28.03 -12.43
N GLN A 212 -14.05 -28.38 -11.68
CA GLN A 212 -12.72 -27.82 -11.87
C GLN A 212 -12.06 -28.28 -13.18
N ALA A 213 -12.20 -29.56 -13.53
CA ALA A 213 -11.72 -30.09 -14.80
C ALA A 213 -12.39 -29.39 -16.00
N ALA A 214 -13.70 -29.07 -15.89
CA ALA A 214 -14.42 -28.31 -16.92
C ALA A 214 -13.90 -26.87 -17.06
N ALA A 215 -13.33 -26.28 -16.01
CA ALA A 215 -12.64 -25.00 -16.04
C ALA A 215 -11.19 -25.09 -16.57
N GLY A 216 -10.75 -26.28 -16.99
CA GLY A 216 -9.39 -26.52 -17.51
C GLY A 216 -8.32 -26.72 -16.43
N ILE A 217 -8.74 -26.92 -15.18
CA ILE A 217 -7.83 -27.20 -14.06
C ILE A 217 -7.43 -28.67 -14.10
N VAL A 218 -6.13 -28.97 -13.93
CA VAL A 218 -5.67 -30.35 -13.81
C VAL A 218 -5.84 -30.81 -12.37
N VAL A 219 -6.78 -31.72 -12.16
CA VAL A 219 -7.14 -32.19 -10.82
C VAL A 219 -6.57 -33.59 -10.57
N ARG A 220 -6.04 -33.79 -9.36
CA ARG A 220 -5.67 -35.10 -8.81
C ARG A 220 -6.25 -35.29 -7.43
N VAL A 221 -6.49 -36.54 -7.05
CA VAL A 221 -7.06 -36.93 -5.77
C VAL A 221 -6.13 -37.92 -5.10
N MET A 222 -5.95 -37.77 -3.79
CA MET A 222 -5.23 -38.72 -2.96
C MET A 222 -5.87 -38.89 -1.59
N ARG A 223 -5.55 -40.01 -0.95
CA ARG A 223 -5.94 -40.29 0.44
C ARG A 223 -4.80 -39.91 1.39
N SER A 224 -5.16 -39.34 2.54
CA SER A 224 -4.24 -38.99 3.63
C SER A 224 -3.51 -40.22 4.19
N SER A 225 -4.16 -41.40 4.17
CA SER A 225 -3.56 -42.69 4.54
C SER A 225 -2.38 -43.11 3.64
N GLY A 226 -2.34 -42.61 2.40
CA GLY A 226 -1.24 -42.84 1.45
C GLY A 226 -0.01 -41.98 1.70
N LEU A 227 -0.07 -41.01 2.64
CA LEU A 227 1.06 -40.16 2.97
C LEU A 227 2.08 -40.87 3.87
N ALA A 228 3.36 -40.62 3.59
CA ALA A 228 4.45 -40.99 4.50
C ALA A 228 4.20 -40.41 5.91
N ALA A 229 4.68 -41.07 6.95
CA ALA A 229 4.44 -40.64 8.33
C ALA A 229 4.96 -39.21 8.61
N SER A 230 6.09 -38.82 8.01
CA SER A 230 6.64 -37.46 8.07
C SER A 230 5.74 -36.41 7.40
N SER A 231 5.03 -36.81 6.35
CA SER A 231 4.10 -35.99 5.58
C SER A 231 2.76 -35.78 6.28
N ARG A 232 2.41 -36.62 7.28
CA ARG A 232 1.18 -36.50 8.08
C ARG A 232 1.27 -35.46 9.22
N VAL A 233 2.49 -35.04 9.56
CA VAL A 233 2.76 -34.17 10.71
C VAL A 233 2.69 -32.67 10.34
N ASP A 234 2.71 -32.31 9.06
CA ASP A 234 2.58 -30.91 8.63
C ASP A 234 1.11 -30.44 8.79
N PRO A 235 0.79 -29.51 9.72
CA PRO A 235 -0.57 -29.06 9.93
C PRO A 235 -1.12 -28.20 8.79
N MET A 236 -0.27 -27.75 7.85
CA MET A 236 -0.67 -26.97 6.68
C MET A 236 -0.78 -27.85 5.44
N PHE A 237 -1.88 -28.60 5.35
CA PHE A 237 -2.26 -29.32 4.14
C PHE A 237 -2.95 -28.42 3.11
N ASP A 238 -3.36 -27.21 3.49
CA ASP A 238 -4.09 -26.30 2.63
C ASP A 238 -3.23 -25.07 2.31
N PHE A 239 -2.66 -25.09 1.11
CA PHE A 239 -1.86 -23.99 0.60
C PHE A 239 -1.98 -23.90 -0.93
N ILE A 240 -1.72 -22.71 -1.44
CA ILE A 240 -1.72 -22.39 -2.87
C ILE A 240 -0.42 -21.68 -3.21
N LEU A 241 0.31 -22.21 -4.19
CA LEU A 241 1.49 -21.58 -4.76
C LEU A 241 1.11 -20.79 -6.01
N PHE A 242 1.43 -19.50 -6.01
CA PHE A 242 1.30 -18.62 -7.16
C PHE A 242 2.68 -18.39 -7.77
N ASP A 243 2.82 -18.71 -9.05
CA ASP A 243 4.01 -18.53 -9.87
C ASP A 243 5.30 -19.08 -9.25
N GLN A 244 5.18 -20.09 -8.37
CA GLN A 244 6.29 -20.67 -7.60
C GLN A 244 7.11 -19.64 -6.80
N THR A 245 6.52 -18.48 -6.49
CA THR A 245 7.22 -17.37 -5.80
C THR A 245 6.49 -16.91 -4.55
N LEU A 246 5.19 -17.19 -4.45
CA LEU A 246 4.36 -16.83 -3.30
C LEU A 246 3.52 -18.03 -2.88
N SER A 247 3.45 -18.28 -1.58
CA SER A 247 2.58 -19.29 -0.97
C SER A 247 1.50 -18.62 -0.15
N TYR A 248 0.24 -18.86 -0.50
CA TYR A 248 -0.93 -18.59 0.33
C TYR A 248 -1.18 -19.82 1.19
N GLU A 249 -1.09 -19.70 2.51
CA GLU A 249 -1.19 -20.82 3.44
C GLU A 249 -2.37 -20.60 4.39
N VAL A 250 -3.26 -21.59 4.48
CA VAL A 250 -4.38 -21.57 5.41
C VAL A 250 -4.08 -22.51 6.56
N SER A 251 -4.18 -22.00 7.79
CA SER A 251 -4.13 -22.81 8.99
C SER A 251 -5.54 -22.90 9.56
N SER A 252 -6.17 -24.06 9.47
CA SER A 252 -7.39 -24.34 10.22
C SER A 252 -7.02 -24.49 11.69
N ALA A 253 -7.75 -23.83 12.59
CA ALA A 253 -7.76 -24.32 13.95
C ALA A 253 -8.46 -25.68 13.88
N ARG A 254 -7.76 -26.76 14.23
CA ARG A 254 -8.44 -27.94 14.79
C ARG A 254 -9.04 -27.52 16.14
N ALA A 255 -10.01 -26.62 16.11
CA ALA A 255 -10.91 -26.43 17.23
C ALA A 255 -11.72 -27.72 17.28
N LEU A 256 -11.51 -28.45 18.37
CA LEU A 256 -12.42 -29.47 18.89
C LEU A 256 -13.77 -28.82 19.20
N ASP A 257 -14.46 -28.28 18.18
CA ASP A 257 -15.87 -27.96 18.31
C ASP A 257 -16.63 -29.24 18.03
N GLN A 258 -17.64 -29.52 18.85
CA GLN A 258 -18.35 -30.81 18.93
C GLN A 258 -19.18 -31.13 17.67
N GLY A 259 -18.95 -30.42 16.55
CA GLY A 259 -19.62 -30.55 15.26
C GLY A 259 -18.68 -30.71 14.05
N GLY A 260 -17.36 -30.87 14.21
CA GLY A 260 -16.47 -31.30 13.11
C GLY A 260 -16.18 -30.26 12.01
N ARG A 261 -16.51 -28.99 12.21
CA ARG A 261 -16.25 -27.92 11.23
C ARG A 261 -14.84 -27.36 11.36
N LEU A 262 -14.11 -27.31 10.24
CA LEU A 262 -12.81 -26.65 10.17
C LEU A 262 -13.02 -25.13 10.01
N ALA A 263 -12.84 -24.37 11.09
CA ALA A 263 -12.79 -22.91 10.99
C ALA A 263 -11.36 -22.47 10.60
N ILE A 264 -11.25 -21.64 9.57
CA ILE A 264 -9.99 -21.00 9.19
C ILE A 264 -9.56 -20.08 10.34
N ALA A 265 -8.44 -20.40 10.98
CA ALA A 265 -7.94 -19.61 12.10
C ALA A 265 -6.99 -18.51 11.64
N ASN A 266 -6.17 -18.78 10.62
CA ASN A 266 -5.18 -17.84 10.14
C ASN A 266 -4.85 -18.09 8.67
N THR A 267 -4.71 -17.00 7.92
CA THR A 267 -4.23 -16.99 6.54
C THR A 267 -2.87 -16.32 6.50
N ARG A 268 -1.89 -16.94 5.82
CA ARG A 268 -0.54 -16.37 5.65
C ARG A 268 -0.19 -16.22 4.19
N LEU A 269 0.47 -15.11 3.87
CA LEU A 269 1.21 -14.98 2.63
C LEU A 269 2.69 -15.12 2.93
N VAL A 270 3.36 -15.98 2.19
CA VAL A 270 4.78 -16.28 2.38
C VAL A 270 5.49 -16.09 1.04
N VAL A 271 6.50 -15.22 1.04
CA VAL A 271 7.37 -14.97 -0.13
C VAL A 271 8.85 -15.29 0.15
N ARG A 272 9.19 -15.74 1.37
CA ARG A 272 10.56 -16.19 1.70
C ARG A 272 10.96 -17.39 0.83
N PRO A 273 12.05 -17.29 0.03
CA PRO A 273 12.45 -18.33 -0.93
C PRO A 273 12.55 -19.74 -0.31
N GLU A 274 13.20 -19.87 0.85
CA GLU A 274 13.40 -21.15 1.53
C GLU A 274 12.08 -21.84 1.92
N ARG A 275 11.05 -21.05 2.26
CA ARG A 275 9.74 -21.58 2.66
C ARG A 275 8.90 -21.90 1.44
N VAL A 276 8.94 -21.05 0.41
CA VAL A 276 8.28 -21.30 -0.88
C VAL A 276 8.86 -22.55 -1.55
N GLU A 277 10.18 -22.72 -1.61
CA GLU A 277 10.83 -23.91 -2.17
C GLU A 277 10.42 -25.20 -1.45
N ARG A 278 10.28 -25.15 -0.13
CA ARG A 278 9.77 -26.26 0.66
C ARG A 278 8.32 -26.59 0.30
N ARG A 279 7.48 -25.59 0.07
CA ARG A 279 6.10 -25.77 -0.40
C ARG A 279 6.04 -26.31 -1.83
N ILE A 280 6.93 -25.87 -2.73
CA ILE A 280 7.04 -26.43 -4.09
C ILE A 280 7.38 -27.91 -4.04
N ARG A 281 8.46 -28.29 -3.32
CA ARG A 281 8.84 -29.71 -3.17
C ARG A 281 7.70 -30.52 -2.59
N ARG A 282 7.01 -29.96 -1.59
CA ARG A 282 5.87 -30.60 -0.97
C ARG A 282 4.71 -30.81 -1.93
N PHE A 283 4.37 -29.81 -2.74
CA PHE A 283 3.33 -29.92 -3.74
C PHE A 283 3.67 -31.02 -4.75
N GLU A 284 4.90 -31.06 -5.26
CA GLU A 284 5.31 -32.07 -6.24
C GLU A 284 5.29 -33.50 -5.68
N GLU A 285 5.64 -33.69 -4.39
CA GLU A 285 5.48 -34.96 -3.70
C GLU A 285 4.01 -35.41 -3.68
N LEU A 286 3.11 -34.50 -3.28
CA LEU A 286 1.66 -34.76 -3.23
C LEU A 286 1.11 -35.04 -4.63
N TRP A 287 1.49 -34.22 -5.60
CA TRP A 287 1.09 -34.34 -7.00
C TRP A 287 1.49 -35.69 -7.58
N SER A 288 2.73 -36.14 -7.34
CA SER A 288 3.26 -37.41 -7.84
C SER A 288 2.61 -38.63 -7.20
N ALA A 289 2.20 -38.52 -5.94
CA ALA A 289 1.49 -39.59 -5.23
C ALA A 289 -0.02 -39.63 -5.56
N ALA A 290 -0.58 -38.53 -6.03
CA ALA A 290 -2.00 -38.42 -6.34
C ALA A 290 -2.34 -38.99 -7.73
N GLY A 291 -3.52 -39.62 -7.83
CA GLY A 291 -4.05 -40.16 -9.08
C GLY A 291 -5.06 -39.21 -9.73
N PRO A 292 -5.46 -39.44 -10.99
CA PRO A 292 -6.61 -38.75 -11.57
C PRO A 292 -7.88 -39.05 -10.75
N PRO A 293 -8.86 -38.12 -10.70
CA PRO A 293 -10.16 -38.41 -10.12
C PRO A 293 -10.81 -39.62 -10.80
N ALA A 294 -11.61 -40.38 -10.05
CA ALA A 294 -12.38 -41.47 -10.61
C ALA A 294 -13.34 -40.94 -11.70
N PRO A 295 -13.56 -41.69 -12.78
CA PRO A 295 -14.43 -41.28 -13.90
C PRO A 295 -15.90 -41.11 -13.48
#